data_AF-A0A4Z0IVQ4-F1
#
_entry.id   AF-A0A4Z0IVQ4-F1
#
_cell.length_a   1.000
_cell.length_b   1.000
_cell.length_c   1.000
_cell.angle_alpha   90.00
_cell.angle_beta   90.00
_cell.angle_gamma   90.00
#
_symmetry.space_group_name_H-M   'P 1'
#
loop_
_entity.id
_entity.type
_entity.pdbx_description
1 polymer ?
#
loop_
_entity_poly.entity_id
_entity_poly.type
_entity_poly.pdbx_seq_one_letter_code
_entity_poly.pdbx_strand_id
1 'polypeptide(L)'
;MIFDPAFSWFGWGFIVLALLTVCLIPAIRGDGPRWKWFARMGTVAVLAVALARPGIPIKSSTEEYEARADVYFVVDTTTSMAAEDFAGDGTRLSGVKKDMLALADQFPGTRLSIITFASTAATVMPLTTDHAAFASAVDVLTPEASQNSKGSSITEAGEELEKRISANDEDRPENKNVVFYFGDGEQTTTQSPDSWSSFASRIDSGAVFGYGTSAGGKMRESQPFGYGSGIGDPGGTDDEPGLGSDDDSPDEGGAGDYVRDRNGNPGISKIDESNLKRIASDLGVDYHHRDGKGAISSIYTAPKYDQALVKKDGRVTVDEYFWIPLILVFAWIAVEFVFGFREYLRLKAITPRRPRRGGPPGPGGVPHQPGPGQSGAPR
;
A
#
# COMPACT_ATOMS: atom_id res chain seq x y z
N MET A 1 24.81 1.43 10.74
CA MET A 1 24.16 0.36 11.52
C MET A 1 23.06 0.98 12.35
N ILE A 2 21.90 0.36 12.39
CA ILE A 2 20.75 0.76 13.22
C ILE A 2 20.52 -0.36 14.23
N PHE A 3 20.08 -0.01 15.44
CA PHE A 3 19.73 -0.98 16.49
C PHE A 3 18.24 -0.82 16.79
N ASP A 4 17.47 -1.87 16.58
CA ASP A 4 16.03 -1.90 16.86
C ASP A 4 15.73 -2.91 17.98
N PRO A 5 15.98 -2.54 19.25
CA PRO A 5 15.92 -3.50 20.34
C PRO A 5 14.51 -4.11 20.47
N ALA A 6 14.44 -5.39 20.80
CA ALA A 6 13.17 -6.12 20.95
C ALA A 6 12.23 -5.53 22.05
N PHE A 7 12.79 -4.69 22.92
CA PHE A 7 12.09 -3.92 23.94
C PHE A 7 12.51 -2.46 23.82
N SER A 8 11.79 -1.55 24.50
CA SER A 8 12.27 -0.18 24.65
C SER A 8 13.70 -0.16 25.22
N TRP A 9 14.50 0.85 24.85
CA TRP A 9 15.88 0.99 25.35
C TRP A 9 15.99 0.92 26.87
N PHE A 10 14.98 1.43 27.59
CA PHE A 10 14.87 1.31 29.05
C PHE A 10 14.64 -0.12 29.51
N GLY A 11 13.72 -0.85 28.88
CA GLY A 11 13.46 -2.26 29.20
C GLY A 11 14.66 -3.15 28.90
N TRP A 12 15.31 -2.94 27.76
CA TRP A 12 16.56 -3.63 27.38
C TRP A 12 17.64 -3.40 28.44
N GLY A 13 17.90 -2.13 28.80
CA GLY A 13 18.93 -1.78 29.78
C GLY A 13 18.67 -2.38 31.16
N PHE A 14 17.40 -2.38 31.61
CA PHE A 14 17.01 -2.96 32.89
C PHE A 14 17.25 -4.47 32.94
N ILE A 15 16.88 -5.21 31.90
CA ILE A 15 17.07 -6.67 31.83
C ILE A 15 18.56 -7.02 31.86
N VAL A 16 19.38 -6.32 31.06
CA VAL A 16 20.83 -6.55 31.01
C VAL A 16 21.48 -6.26 32.36
N LEU A 17 21.12 -5.15 33.01
CA LEU A 17 21.61 -4.80 34.34
C LEU A 17 21.21 -5.85 35.40
N ALA A 18 19.95 -6.29 35.39
CA ALA A 18 19.46 -7.32 36.31
C ALA A 18 20.21 -8.65 36.14
N LEU A 19 20.44 -9.10 34.91
CA LEU A 19 21.18 -10.34 34.64
C LEU A 19 22.67 -10.23 35.02
N LEU A 20 23.31 -9.09 34.76
CA LEU A 20 24.70 -8.86 35.14
C LEU A 20 24.87 -8.81 36.66
N THR A 21 23.96 -8.15 37.38
CA THR A 21 24.01 -8.07 38.86
C THR A 21 23.84 -9.45 39.51
N VAL A 22 22.91 -10.27 39.01
CA VAL A 22 22.74 -11.67 39.45
C VAL A 22 24.01 -12.51 39.23
N CYS A 23 24.75 -12.26 38.15
CA CYS A 23 26.01 -12.95 37.88
C CYS A 23 27.20 -12.41 38.71
N LEU A 24 27.22 -11.10 39.01
CA LEU A 24 28.33 -10.42 39.67
C LEU A 24 28.42 -10.75 41.18
N ILE A 25 27.27 -10.81 41.86
CA ILE A 25 27.20 -11.09 43.31
C ILE A 25 27.96 -12.39 43.69
N PRO A 26 27.67 -13.56 43.07
CA PRO A 26 28.38 -14.79 43.36
C PRO A 26 29.79 -14.87 42.73
N ALA A 27 30.12 -14.03 41.73
CA ALA A 27 31.50 -13.91 41.23
C ALA A 27 32.44 -13.30 42.29
N ILE A 28 31.94 -12.34 43.07
CA ILE A 28 32.70 -11.61 44.10
C ILE A 28 32.63 -12.35 45.45
N ARG A 29 31.45 -12.86 45.84
CA ARG A 29 31.18 -13.38 47.19
C ARG A 29 31.13 -14.91 47.30
N GLY A 30 31.17 -15.64 46.19
CA GLY A 30 31.01 -17.10 46.20
C GLY A 30 32.32 -17.86 46.44
N ASP A 31 32.20 -19.03 47.08
CA ASP A 31 33.32 -19.96 47.34
C ASP A 31 33.66 -20.87 46.15
N GLY A 32 32.99 -20.69 45.01
CA GLY A 32 33.13 -21.51 43.81
C GLY A 32 34.13 -20.97 42.78
N PRO A 33 34.29 -21.69 41.64
CA PRO A 33 35.19 -21.26 40.57
C PRO A 33 34.70 -19.97 39.90
N ARG A 34 35.33 -18.83 40.25
CA ARG A 34 34.95 -17.48 39.79
C ARG A 34 34.88 -17.34 38.26
N TRP A 35 35.73 -18.07 37.55
CA TRP A 35 35.76 -18.08 36.07
C TRP A 35 34.40 -18.44 35.45
N LYS A 36 33.62 -19.35 36.07
CA LYS A 36 32.30 -19.75 35.58
C LYS A 36 31.30 -18.60 35.62
N TRP A 37 31.44 -17.69 36.58
CA TRP A 37 30.59 -16.50 36.67
C TRP A 37 30.99 -15.42 35.66
N PHE A 38 32.29 -15.26 35.39
CA PHE A 38 32.75 -14.41 34.28
C PHE A 38 32.30 -14.92 32.91
N ALA A 39 32.31 -16.24 32.69
CA ALA A 39 31.72 -16.86 31.49
C ALA A 39 30.23 -16.56 31.33
N ARG A 40 29.45 -16.63 32.42
CA ARG A 40 28.02 -16.27 32.43
C ARG A 40 27.80 -14.79 32.12
N MET A 41 28.61 -13.89 32.66
CA MET A 41 28.57 -12.47 32.30
C MET A 41 28.88 -12.26 30.81
N GLY A 42 29.84 -13.00 30.25
CA GLY A 42 30.12 -13.00 28.81
C GLY A 42 28.90 -13.45 27.99
N THR A 43 28.20 -14.50 28.43
CA THR A 43 26.96 -14.96 27.79
C THR A 43 25.87 -13.90 27.82
N VAL A 44 25.68 -13.22 28.97
CA VAL A 44 24.72 -12.12 29.10
C VAL A 44 25.08 -10.95 28.18
N ALA A 45 26.37 -10.62 28.04
CA ALA A 45 26.81 -9.56 27.14
C ALA A 45 26.53 -9.89 25.66
N VAL A 46 26.76 -11.14 25.22
CA VAL A 46 26.46 -11.56 23.84
C VAL A 46 24.94 -11.59 23.59
N LEU A 47 24.15 -12.04 24.57
CA LEU A 47 22.69 -11.98 24.50
C LEU A 47 22.15 -10.54 24.45
N ALA A 48 22.78 -9.62 25.18
CA ALA A 48 22.45 -8.20 25.13
C ALA A 48 22.63 -7.64 23.71
N VAL A 49 23.75 -7.98 23.05
CA VAL A 49 24.00 -7.61 21.65
C VAL A 49 22.98 -8.23 20.70
N ALA A 50 22.59 -9.50 20.91
CA ALA A 50 21.53 -10.13 20.12
C ALA A 50 20.17 -9.40 20.29
N LEU A 51 19.80 -9.07 21.53
CA LEU A 51 18.55 -8.37 21.86
C LEU A 51 18.51 -6.93 21.36
N ALA A 52 19.67 -6.31 21.14
CA ALA A 52 19.77 -4.99 20.52
C ALA A 52 19.50 -5.02 18.99
N ARG A 53 19.34 -6.22 18.40
CA ARG A 53 19.04 -6.48 16.98
C ARG A 53 19.84 -5.56 16.04
N PRO A 54 21.17 -5.72 16.00
CA PRO A 54 22.00 -4.93 15.09
C PRO A 54 21.56 -5.18 13.65
N GLY A 55 21.25 -4.10 12.94
CA GLY A 55 20.78 -4.15 11.57
C GLY A 55 21.56 -3.22 10.65
N ILE A 56 21.63 -3.60 9.37
CA ILE A 56 22.19 -2.76 8.32
C ILE A 56 21.00 -2.28 7.47
N PRO A 57 20.80 -0.97 7.31
CA PRO A 57 19.77 -0.46 6.42
C PRO A 57 20.14 -0.81 4.98
N ILE A 58 19.29 -1.58 4.33
CA ILE A 58 19.38 -1.89 2.91
C ILE A 58 18.35 -1.03 2.21
N LYS A 59 18.82 -0.18 1.30
CA LYS A 59 17.92 0.45 0.34
C LYS A 59 17.59 -0.63 -0.68
N SER A 60 16.41 -1.23 -0.55
CA SER A 60 15.90 -2.07 -1.62
C SER A 60 15.67 -1.17 -2.83
N SER A 61 16.22 -1.53 -3.97
CA SER A 61 15.91 -0.87 -5.23
C SER A 61 15.53 -1.98 -6.20
N THR A 62 14.29 -1.96 -6.65
CA THR A 62 13.84 -2.91 -7.67
C THR A 62 14.12 -2.27 -9.03
N GLU A 63 14.80 -2.99 -9.90
CA GLU A 63 14.93 -2.62 -11.29
C GLU A 63 13.71 -3.15 -12.02
N GLU A 64 12.88 -2.24 -12.55
CA GLU A 64 11.71 -2.57 -13.36
C GLU A 64 11.92 -2.01 -14.77
N TYR A 65 11.42 -2.72 -15.78
CA TYR A 65 11.37 -2.20 -17.14
C TYR A 65 10.16 -1.28 -17.26
N GLU A 66 10.40 0.01 -17.47
CA GLU A 66 9.37 1.00 -17.76
C GLU A 66 9.44 1.36 -19.25
N ALA A 67 8.30 1.36 -19.94
CA ALA A 67 8.23 1.90 -21.29
C ALA A 67 8.33 3.44 -21.20
N ARG A 68 9.16 4.04 -22.06
CA ARG A 68 9.47 5.48 -22.07
C ARG A 68 8.31 6.32 -22.62
N ALA A 69 7.15 6.21 -21.99
CA ALA A 69 5.97 6.96 -22.33
C ALA A 69 5.15 7.31 -21.09
N ASP A 70 4.64 8.53 -21.10
CA ASP A 70 3.77 9.10 -20.09
C ASP A 70 2.42 9.40 -20.73
N VAL A 71 1.40 8.70 -20.28
CA VAL A 71 0.06 8.74 -20.87
C VAL A 71 -0.87 9.50 -19.96
N TYR A 72 -1.36 10.64 -20.43
CA TYR A 72 -2.26 11.53 -19.72
C TYR A 72 -3.69 11.34 -20.23
N PHE A 73 -4.58 10.89 -19.35
CA PHE A 73 -6.01 10.82 -19.61
C PHE A 73 -6.67 12.06 -19.01
N VAL A 74 -7.10 12.98 -19.87
CA VAL A 74 -7.80 14.21 -19.50
C VAL A 74 -9.29 13.98 -19.68
N VAL A 75 -10.01 13.91 -18.57
CA VAL A 75 -11.39 13.42 -18.52
C VAL A 75 -12.33 14.51 -18.04
N ASP A 76 -13.32 14.81 -18.85
CA ASP A 76 -14.45 15.63 -18.45
C ASP A 76 -15.29 14.87 -17.41
N THR A 77 -15.53 15.53 -16.28
CA THR A 77 -16.36 15.02 -15.19
C THR A 77 -17.46 16.01 -14.82
N THR A 78 -17.77 16.97 -15.69
CA THR A 78 -18.90 17.90 -15.52
C THR A 78 -20.23 17.14 -15.46
N THR A 79 -21.27 17.82 -14.99
CA THR A 79 -22.61 17.25 -14.94
C THR A 79 -23.14 16.79 -16.31
N SER A 80 -22.67 17.37 -17.43
CA SER A 80 -23.06 16.93 -18.78
C SER A 80 -22.58 15.53 -19.14
N MET A 81 -21.54 15.04 -18.46
CA MET A 81 -21.06 13.66 -18.65
C MET A 81 -22.00 12.60 -18.05
N ALA A 82 -23.03 13.03 -17.29
CA ALA A 82 -24.15 12.20 -16.87
C ALA A 82 -25.27 12.08 -17.92
N ALA A 83 -25.12 12.69 -19.10
CA ALA A 83 -26.11 12.62 -20.18
C ALA A 83 -26.25 11.21 -20.75
N GLU A 84 -27.50 10.75 -20.91
CA GLU A 84 -27.87 9.43 -21.41
C GLU A 84 -28.08 9.41 -22.93
N ASP A 85 -27.00 9.65 -23.67
CA ASP A 85 -27.00 9.64 -25.14
C ASP A 85 -25.82 8.87 -25.73
N PHE A 86 -25.24 7.95 -24.95
CA PHE A 86 -24.14 7.09 -25.39
C PHE A 86 -24.57 5.62 -25.52
N ALA A 87 -24.23 4.99 -26.66
CA ALA A 87 -24.51 3.57 -26.92
C ALA A 87 -25.97 3.11 -26.72
N GLY A 88 -26.94 4.00 -26.90
CA GLY A 88 -28.35 3.78 -26.53
C GLY A 88 -28.76 4.77 -25.44
N ASP A 89 -28.97 4.26 -24.23
CA ASP A 89 -29.36 4.99 -23.02
C ASP A 89 -28.26 5.04 -21.95
N GLY A 90 -27.03 4.64 -22.29
CA GLY A 90 -25.88 4.73 -21.38
C GLY A 90 -25.40 6.17 -21.19
N THR A 91 -24.78 6.45 -20.03
CA THR A 91 -24.19 7.76 -19.77
C THR A 91 -22.89 7.96 -20.56
N ARG A 92 -22.58 9.19 -20.97
CA ARG A 92 -21.30 9.53 -21.62
C ARG A 92 -20.10 9.06 -20.80
N LEU A 93 -20.09 9.32 -19.49
CA LEU A 93 -18.98 8.91 -18.61
C LEU A 93 -18.79 7.39 -18.56
N SER A 94 -19.87 6.59 -18.64
CA SER A 94 -19.75 5.12 -18.71
C SER A 94 -19.01 4.67 -19.97
N GLY A 95 -19.24 5.35 -21.09
CA GLY A 95 -18.51 5.16 -22.34
C GLY A 95 -17.04 5.52 -22.20
N VAL A 96 -16.76 6.69 -21.63
CA VAL A 96 -15.39 7.15 -21.33
C VAL A 96 -14.63 6.13 -20.51
N LYS A 97 -15.18 5.64 -19.39
CA LYS A 97 -14.52 4.64 -18.53
C LYS A 97 -14.13 3.39 -19.31
N LYS A 98 -15.05 2.86 -20.12
CA LYS A 98 -14.81 1.67 -20.95
C LYS A 98 -13.68 1.91 -21.95
N ASP A 99 -13.69 3.07 -22.60
CA ASP A 99 -12.71 3.47 -23.59
C ASP A 99 -11.33 3.74 -22.96
N MET A 100 -11.27 4.32 -21.76
CA MET A 100 -10.04 4.52 -21.00
C MET A 100 -9.36 3.18 -20.65
N LEU A 101 -10.11 2.20 -20.14
CA LEU A 101 -9.57 0.88 -19.81
C LEU A 101 -9.04 0.17 -21.07
N ALA A 102 -9.79 0.20 -22.16
CA ALA A 102 -9.39 -0.41 -23.42
C ALA A 102 -8.19 0.29 -24.08
N LEU A 103 -8.00 1.59 -23.85
CA LEU A 103 -6.78 2.30 -24.26
C LEU A 103 -5.60 1.94 -23.36
N ALA A 104 -5.78 1.92 -22.03
CA ALA A 104 -4.73 1.60 -21.07
C ALA A 104 -4.08 0.22 -21.35
N ASP A 105 -4.89 -0.76 -21.75
CA ASP A 105 -4.41 -2.10 -22.17
C ASP A 105 -3.41 -2.06 -23.34
N GLN A 106 -3.41 -0.99 -24.15
CA GLN A 106 -2.48 -0.81 -25.27
C GLN A 106 -1.13 -0.20 -24.85
N PHE A 107 -0.99 0.24 -23.60
CA PHE A 107 0.20 0.91 -23.09
C PHE A 107 0.89 0.11 -21.96
N PRO A 108 1.26 -1.17 -22.17
CA PRO A 108 1.86 -1.98 -21.11
C PRO A 108 3.19 -1.39 -20.63
N GLY A 109 3.34 -1.28 -19.31
CA GLY A 109 4.58 -0.81 -18.68
C GLY A 109 4.86 0.70 -18.81
N THR A 110 3.92 1.48 -19.36
CA THR A 110 4.00 2.95 -19.35
C THR A 110 3.45 3.50 -18.04
N ARG A 111 3.71 4.79 -17.78
CA ARG A 111 3.05 5.50 -16.68
C ARG A 111 1.74 6.12 -17.16
N LEU A 112 0.67 5.87 -16.42
CA LEU A 112 -0.65 6.42 -16.70
C LEU A 112 -1.00 7.47 -15.65
N SER A 113 -1.66 8.55 -16.07
CA SER A 113 -2.16 9.64 -15.21
C SER A 113 -3.62 9.92 -15.56
N ILE A 114 -4.42 10.31 -14.56
CA ILE A 114 -5.79 10.75 -14.75
C ILE A 114 -5.91 12.18 -14.23
N ILE A 115 -6.28 13.09 -15.13
CA ILE A 115 -6.62 14.47 -14.86
C ILE A 115 -8.11 14.61 -15.14
N THR A 116 -8.89 15.02 -14.15
CA THR A 116 -10.30 15.31 -14.32
C THR A 116 -10.53 16.80 -14.32
N PHE A 117 -11.57 17.26 -15.01
CA PHE A 117 -11.99 18.65 -14.93
C PHE A 117 -13.51 18.78 -14.87
N ALA A 118 -13.97 19.85 -14.23
CA ALA A 118 -15.33 20.35 -14.29
C ALA A 118 -15.30 21.88 -14.17
N SER A 119 -15.72 22.44 -13.04
CA SER A 119 -15.50 23.85 -12.71
C SER A 119 -14.03 24.18 -12.39
N THR A 120 -13.24 23.18 -12.01
CA THR A 120 -11.78 23.23 -11.86
C THR A 120 -11.17 21.94 -12.36
N ALA A 121 -9.87 21.95 -12.67
CA ALA A 121 -9.12 20.74 -12.99
C ALA A 121 -8.33 20.20 -11.79
N ALA A 122 -8.22 18.87 -11.70
CA ALA A 122 -7.46 18.19 -10.67
C ALA A 122 -6.83 16.90 -11.21
N THR A 123 -5.59 16.64 -10.78
CA THR A 123 -4.97 15.32 -10.99
C THR A 123 -5.50 14.34 -9.95
N VAL A 124 -6.42 13.47 -10.37
CA VAL A 124 -6.98 12.40 -9.52
C VAL A 124 -5.95 11.30 -9.29
N MET A 125 -5.17 10.99 -10.33
CA MET A 125 -4.11 10.00 -10.24
C MET A 125 -2.84 10.53 -10.91
N PRO A 126 -1.77 10.79 -10.15
CA PRO A 126 -0.47 11.11 -10.72
C PRO A 126 0.08 9.96 -11.57
N LEU A 127 1.07 10.25 -12.43
CA LEU A 127 1.77 9.26 -13.25
C LEU A 127 2.24 8.06 -12.41
N THR A 128 1.72 6.87 -12.74
CA THR A 128 2.06 5.62 -12.07
C THR A 128 2.16 4.46 -13.06
N THR A 129 3.06 3.51 -12.81
CA THR A 129 3.14 2.23 -13.53
C THR A 129 2.14 1.20 -13.00
N ASP A 130 1.38 1.52 -11.95
CA ASP A 130 0.35 0.64 -11.38
C ASP A 130 -0.95 0.76 -12.19
N HIS A 131 -1.07 -0.10 -13.20
CA HIS A 131 -2.25 -0.18 -14.07
C HIS A 131 -3.51 -0.69 -13.33
N ALA A 132 -3.33 -1.45 -12.25
CA ALA A 132 -4.46 -1.86 -11.42
C ALA A 132 -5.03 -0.67 -10.64
N ALA A 133 -4.17 0.19 -10.10
CA ALA A 133 -4.57 1.45 -9.49
C ALA A 133 -5.25 2.39 -10.49
N PHE A 134 -4.75 2.46 -11.74
CA PHE A 134 -5.43 3.18 -12.83
C PHE A 134 -6.85 2.66 -13.03
N ALA A 135 -7.02 1.34 -13.18
CA ALA A 135 -8.34 0.74 -13.39
C ALA A 135 -9.30 1.02 -12.22
N SER A 136 -8.83 0.94 -10.98
CA SER A 136 -9.63 1.31 -9.80
C SER A 136 -9.99 2.79 -9.77
N ALA A 137 -9.08 3.68 -10.17
CA ALA A 137 -9.34 5.12 -10.24
C ALA A 137 -10.39 5.45 -11.32
N VAL A 138 -10.34 4.78 -12.47
CA VAL A 138 -11.35 4.92 -13.54
C VAL A 138 -12.73 4.47 -13.06
N ASP A 139 -12.81 3.35 -12.34
CA ASP A 139 -14.07 2.79 -11.86
C ASP A 139 -14.83 3.75 -10.95
N VAL A 140 -14.11 4.48 -10.09
CA VAL A 140 -14.72 5.42 -9.12
C VAL A 140 -14.98 6.82 -9.68
N LEU A 141 -14.64 7.12 -10.95
CA LEU A 141 -14.96 8.42 -11.54
C LEU A 141 -16.48 8.65 -11.56
N THR A 142 -16.93 9.80 -11.07
CA THR A 142 -18.35 10.19 -11.06
C THR A 142 -18.52 11.59 -11.62
N PRO A 143 -19.64 11.90 -12.28
CA PRO A 143 -19.94 13.27 -12.68
C PRO A 143 -20.09 14.19 -11.46
N GLU A 144 -19.70 15.45 -11.62
CA GLU A 144 -19.91 16.53 -10.66
C GLU A 144 -21.41 16.64 -10.33
N ALA A 145 -21.72 16.68 -9.03
CA ALA A 145 -23.10 16.90 -8.56
C ALA A 145 -23.61 18.26 -9.09
N SER A 146 -24.83 18.29 -9.64
CA SER A 146 -25.37 19.47 -10.30
C SER A 146 -25.41 20.70 -9.37
N GLN A 147 -25.66 20.47 -8.08
CA GLN A 147 -25.66 21.48 -7.02
C GLN A 147 -24.31 22.18 -6.82
N ASN A 148 -23.21 21.50 -7.18
CA ASN A 148 -21.85 22.03 -7.10
C ASN A 148 -21.37 22.62 -8.43
N SER A 149 -22.15 22.46 -9.51
CA SER A 149 -21.75 22.92 -10.82
C SER A 149 -21.77 24.45 -10.91
N LYS A 150 -20.60 25.02 -11.16
CA LYS A 150 -20.40 26.48 -11.32
C LYS A 150 -20.12 26.86 -12.78
N GLY A 151 -20.39 25.94 -13.69
CA GLY A 151 -20.06 26.00 -15.10
C GLY A 151 -18.84 25.17 -15.47
N SER A 152 -18.73 24.85 -16.76
CA SER A 152 -17.65 24.11 -17.39
C SER A 152 -16.72 25.06 -18.16
N SER A 153 -15.41 24.82 -18.06
CA SER A 153 -14.39 25.49 -18.86
C SER A 153 -13.30 24.50 -19.29
N ILE A 154 -13.09 24.39 -20.60
CA ILE A 154 -12.04 23.54 -21.18
C ILE A 154 -10.65 24.09 -20.84
N THR A 155 -10.52 25.41 -20.63
CA THR A 155 -9.25 26.06 -20.27
C THR A 155 -8.60 25.43 -19.04
N GLU A 156 -9.40 25.10 -18.01
CA GLU A 156 -8.90 24.53 -16.75
C GLU A 156 -8.13 23.22 -16.97
N ALA A 157 -8.63 22.40 -17.88
CA ALA A 157 -7.99 21.12 -18.22
C ALA A 157 -6.63 21.33 -18.91
N GLY A 158 -6.53 22.34 -19.78
CA GLY A 158 -5.30 22.69 -20.48
C GLY A 158 -4.20 23.17 -19.53
N GLU A 159 -4.53 24.03 -18.57
CA GLU A 159 -3.56 24.55 -17.58
C GLU A 159 -2.99 23.44 -16.69
N GLU A 160 -3.85 22.57 -16.15
CA GLU A 160 -3.41 21.45 -15.32
C GLU A 160 -2.59 20.46 -16.13
N LEU A 161 -2.99 20.15 -17.37
CA LEU A 161 -2.20 19.28 -18.26
C LEU A 161 -0.82 19.87 -18.54
N GLU A 162 -0.72 21.14 -18.94
CA GLU A 162 0.55 21.81 -19.22
C GLU A 162 1.47 21.77 -18.00
N LYS A 163 0.93 22.04 -16.81
CA LYS A 163 1.66 21.98 -15.56
C LYS A 163 2.22 20.57 -15.29
N ARG A 164 1.44 19.51 -15.52
CA ARG A 164 1.88 18.13 -15.30
C ARG A 164 2.89 17.65 -16.33
N ILE A 165 2.76 18.05 -17.59
CA ILE A 165 3.75 17.78 -18.63
C ILE A 165 5.06 18.49 -18.29
N SER A 166 5.02 19.79 -17.97
CA SER A 166 6.20 20.58 -17.63
C SER A 166 6.99 19.98 -16.46
N ALA A 167 6.30 19.62 -15.37
CA ALA A 167 6.95 19.02 -14.20
C ALA A 167 7.55 17.64 -14.51
N ASN A 168 6.98 16.90 -15.45
CA ASN A 168 7.47 15.58 -15.83
C ASN A 168 8.63 15.65 -16.83
N ASP A 169 8.61 16.58 -17.78
CA ASP A 169 9.71 16.81 -18.72
C ASP A 169 11.01 17.19 -17.97
N GLU A 170 10.90 17.87 -16.83
CA GLU A 170 12.03 18.16 -15.94
C GLU A 170 12.60 16.90 -15.26
N ASP A 171 11.76 15.92 -14.91
CA ASP A 171 12.17 14.68 -14.23
C ASP A 171 12.63 13.59 -15.23
N ARG A 172 11.91 13.43 -16.35
CA ARG A 172 12.09 12.36 -17.35
C ARG A 172 12.04 12.88 -18.79
N PRO A 173 13.03 13.68 -19.24
CA PRO A 173 13.03 14.34 -20.55
C PRO A 173 13.09 13.38 -21.76
N GLU A 174 13.42 12.10 -21.55
CA GLU A 174 13.46 11.10 -22.63
C GLU A 174 12.11 10.40 -22.85
N ASN A 175 11.12 10.61 -21.98
CA ASN A 175 9.82 9.99 -22.11
C ASN A 175 8.96 10.70 -23.15
N LYS A 176 8.16 9.92 -23.87
CA LYS A 176 7.19 10.41 -24.83
C LYS A 176 5.88 10.78 -24.15
N ASN A 177 5.34 11.97 -24.43
CA ASN A 177 4.07 12.39 -23.84
C ASN A 177 2.92 12.01 -24.78
N VAL A 178 1.98 11.23 -24.26
CA VAL A 178 0.78 10.79 -24.98
C VAL A 178 -0.44 11.37 -24.29
N VAL A 179 -1.30 12.09 -25.03
CA VAL A 179 -2.45 12.79 -24.44
C VAL A 179 -3.76 12.28 -25.04
N PHE A 180 -4.66 11.83 -24.18
CA PHE A 180 -6.03 11.51 -24.55
C PHE A 180 -6.99 12.44 -23.85
N TYR A 181 -7.83 13.13 -24.63
CA TYR A 181 -8.92 13.93 -24.11
C TYR A 181 -10.24 13.20 -24.27
N PHE A 182 -11.08 13.21 -23.23
CA PHE A 182 -12.41 12.61 -23.22
C PHE A 182 -13.42 13.63 -22.71
N GLY A 183 -14.35 14.07 -23.54
CA GLY A 183 -15.38 15.02 -23.13
C GLY A 183 -16.40 15.31 -24.21
N ASP A 184 -17.38 16.15 -23.90
CA ASP A 184 -18.38 16.61 -24.88
C ASP A 184 -18.03 17.97 -25.50
N GLY A 185 -17.00 18.66 -24.98
CA GLY A 185 -16.55 19.96 -25.47
C GLY A 185 -17.49 21.12 -25.12
N GLU A 186 -18.52 20.87 -24.32
CA GLU A 186 -19.47 21.89 -23.89
C GLU A 186 -18.79 22.86 -22.92
N GLN A 187 -19.03 24.15 -23.14
CA GLN A 187 -18.54 25.22 -22.28
C GLN A 187 -19.69 26.14 -21.91
N THR A 188 -19.81 26.44 -20.61
CA THR A 188 -20.89 27.28 -20.08
C THR A 188 -20.39 28.61 -19.52
N THR A 189 -19.07 28.80 -19.40
CA THR A 189 -18.48 30.11 -19.12
C THR A 189 -18.58 31.04 -20.34
N THR A 190 -18.65 32.35 -20.09
CA THR A 190 -18.69 33.38 -21.15
C THR A 190 -17.31 33.71 -21.71
N GLN A 191 -16.24 33.25 -21.04
CA GLN A 191 -14.88 33.40 -21.54
C GLN A 191 -14.65 32.47 -22.73
N SER A 192 -13.88 32.94 -23.71
CA SER A 192 -13.45 32.07 -24.81
C SER A 192 -12.43 31.05 -24.28
N PRO A 193 -12.46 29.79 -24.75
CA PRO A 193 -11.47 28.79 -24.39
C PRO A 193 -10.06 29.23 -24.79
N ASP A 194 -9.09 28.99 -23.92
CA ASP A 194 -7.68 29.22 -24.23
C ASP A 194 -7.17 28.18 -25.22
N SER A 195 -6.17 28.58 -26.01
CA SER A 195 -5.50 27.69 -26.97
C SER A 195 -4.57 26.74 -26.23
N TRP A 196 -4.57 25.46 -26.63
CA TRP A 196 -3.66 24.46 -26.08
C TRP A 196 -2.34 24.37 -26.88
N SER A 197 -2.16 25.26 -27.86
CA SER A 197 -1.01 25.28 -28.75
C SER A 197 0.34 25.58 -28.06
N SER A 198 0.32 26.19 -26.85
CA SER A 198 1.54 26.58 -26.12
C SER A 198 2.41 25.38 -25.71
N PHE A 199 1.80 24.22 -25.47
CA PHE A 199 2.48 23.00 -25.05
C PHE A 199 2.37 21.86 -26.07
N ALA A 200 1.74 22.08 -27.22
CA ALA A 200 1.57 21.08 -28.27
C ALA A 200 2.87 20.46 -28.76
N SER A 201 3.97 21.22 -28.80
CA SER A 201 5.29 20.72 -29.20
C SER A 201 5.88 19.67 -28.25
N ARG A 202 5.32 19.54 -27.05
CA ARG A 202 5.71 18.54 -26.04
C ARG A 202 4.88 17.26 -26.14
N ILE A 203 3.87 17.20 -27.01
CA ILE A 203 2.99 16.03 -27.19
C ILE A 203 3.46 15.24 -28.41
N ASP A 204 3.72 13.96 -28.22
CA ASP A 204 4.22 13.08 -29.29
C ASP A 204 3.09 12.30 -29.98
N SER A 205 2.01 11.99 -29.28
CA SER A 205 0.88 11.24 -29.80
C SER A 205 -0.36 11.45 -28.93
N GLY A 206 -1.53 11.03 -29.42
CA GLY A 206 -2.77 11.17 -28.67
C GLY A 206 -4.01 11.15 -29.56
N ALA A 207 -5.14 11.45 -28.94
CA ALA A 207 -6.41 11.66 -29.64
C ALA A 207 -7.40 12.44 -28.76
N VAL A 208 -8.33 13.13 -29.41
CA VAL A 208 -9.48 13.76 -28.75
C VAL A 208 -10.73 12.93 -29.04
N PHE A 209 -11.37 12.43 -28.00
CA PHE A 209 -12.59 11.65 -28.06
C PHE A 209 -13.79 12.47 -27.61
N GLY A 210 -14.69 12.74 -28.55
CA GLY A 210 -15.94 13.48 -28.32
C GLY A 210 -17.09 12.55 -27.94
N TYR A 211 -17.81 12.84 -26.86
CA TYR A 211 -18.93 12.04 -26.39
C TYR A 211 -20.25 12.84 -26.43
N GLY A 212 -21.33 12.16 -26.80
CA GLY A 212 -22.67 12.75 -26.86
C GLY A 212 -23.17 13.00 -28.28
N THR A 213 -24.37 13.55 -28.39
CA THR A 213 -25.05 13.76 -29.68
C THR A 213 -25.45 15.21 -29.88
N SER A 214 -25.67 15.61 -31.13
CA SER A 214 -26.20 16.94 -31.48
C SER A 214 -27.67 17.13 -31.08
N ALA A 215 -28.42 16.03 -30.96
CA ALA A 215 -29.76 16.03 -30.38
C ALA A 215 -29.72 16.35 -28.87
N GLY A 216 -28.69 15.83 -28.19
CA GLY A 216 -28.44 15.98 -26.77
C GLY A 216 -29.14 14.91 -25.93
N GLY A 217 -28.64 14.74 -24.71
CA GLY A 217 -29.14 13.78 -23.74
C GLY A 217 -29.63 14.46 -22.46
N LYS A 218 -30.62 13.85 -21.80
CA LYS A 218 -31.00 14.23 -20.44
C LYS A 218 -29.90 13.77 -19.48
N MET A 219 -29.56 14.61 -18.51
CA MET A 219 -28.51 14.33 -17.53
C MET A 219 -29.12 13.74 -16.26
N ARG A 220 -28.67 12.55 -15.85
CA ARG A 220 -29.05 11.99 -14.54
C ARG A 220 -28.49 12.84 -13.43
N GLU A 221 -29.26 13.05 -12.36
CA GLU A 221 -28.75 13.69 -11.16
C GLU A 221 -27.73 12.79 -10.47
N SER A 222 -26.56 13.35 -10.17
CA SER A 222 -25.48 12.62 -9.50
C SER A 222 -25.77 12.60 -8.00
N GLN A 223 -26.11 11.44 -7.45
CA GLN A 223 -26.36 11.26 -6.02
C GLN A 223 -25.02 11.29 -5.27
N PRO A 224 -24.76 12.26 -4.38
CA PRO A 224 -23.56 12.26 -3.57
C PRO A 224 -23.70 11.18 -2.49
N PHE A 225 -22.89 10.13 -2.59
CA PHE A 225 -22.77 9.03 -1.63
C PHE A 225 -24.00 8.11 -1.48
N GLY A 226 -23.92 6.93 -2.09
CA GLY A 226 -24.21 5.63 -1.44
C GLY A 226 -25.57 5.36 -0.78
N TYR A 227 -26.57 6.22 -0.92
CA TYR A 227 -27.94 5.97 -0.47
C TYR A 227 -28.88 5.98 -1.68
N GLY A 228 -28.90 4.88 -2.44
CA GLY A 228 -29.91 4.66 -3.48
C GLY A 228 -29.41 3.84 -4.67
N SER A 229 -29.84 2.59 -4.71
CA SER A 229 -29.68 1.58 -5.78
C SER A 229 -28.25 1.36 -6.26
N GLY A 230 -27.65 0.30 -5.72
CA GLY A 230 -26.49 -0.34 -6.34
C GLY A 230 -26.75 -0.58 -7.84
N ILE A 231 -25.69 -0.35 -8.61
CA ILE A 231 -25.50 -0.99 -9.91
C ILE A 231 -25.95 -2.44 -9.77
N GLY A 232 -26.97 -2.84 -10.52
CA GLY A 232 -27.59 -4.15 -10.42
C GLY A 232 -26.55 -5.26 -10.43
N ASP A 233 -26.35 -5.88 -9.28
CA ASP A 233 -25.75 -7.20 -9.17
C ASP A 233 -26.70 -8.18 -9.87
N PRO A 234 -26.28 -8.95 -10.89
CA PRO A 234 -27.15 -9.89 -11.58
C PRO A 234 -27.57 -11.12 -10.73
N GLY A 235 -27.28 -11.14 -9.42
CA GLY A 235 -27.40 -12.32 -8.58
C GLY A 235 -27.91 -12.14 -7.14
N GLY A 236 -28.31 -10.95 -6.70
CA GLY A 236 -28.79 -10.73 -5.33
C GLY A 236 -30.30 -10.89 -5.20
N THR A 237 -30.78 -11.84 -4.41
CA THR A 237 -32.20 -11.98 -4.06
C THR A 237 -32.63 -10.91 -3.07
N ASP A 238 -33.64 -10.13 -3.46
CA ASP A 238 -34.23 -9.02 -2.71
C ASP A 238 -34.98 -9.53 -1.46
N ASP A 239 -34.54 -9.14 -0.27
CA ASP A 239 -35.35 -9.18 0.96
C ASP A 239 -34.67 -8.34 2.06
N GLU A 240 -34.87 -7.01 2.05
CA GLU A 240 -34.69 -6.21 3.28
C GLU A 240 -35.78 -5.12 3.38
N PRO A 241 -36.54 -5.04 4.49
CA PRO A 241 -37.71 -4.17 4.59
C PRO A 241 -37.35 -2.75 5.03
N GLY A 242 -37.68 -1.76 4.21
CA GLY A 242 -37.50 -0.33 4.48
C GLY A 242 -38.56 0.25 5.44
N LEU A 243 -38.11 1.13 6.33
CA LEU A 243 -38.94 1.96 7.21
C LEU A 243 -39.69 3.01 6.37
N GLY A 244 -41.02 2.95 6.39
CA GLY A 244 -41.90 3.89 5.70
C GLY A 244 -41.88 5.29 6.32
N SER A 245 -41.81 6.30 5.47
CA SER A 245 -42.27 7.65 5.76
C SER A 245 -43.32 8.00 4.70
N ASP A 246 -44.56 8.14 5.16
CA ASP A 246 -45.72 8.51 4.36
C ASP A 246 -45.59 9.99 3.92
N ASP A 247 -45.31 10.23 2.64
CA ASP A 247 -45.65 11.49 1.98
C ASP A 247 -46.31 11.16 0.63
N ASP A 248 -47.64 11.26 0.62
CA ASP A 248 -48.52 10.99 -0.50
C ASP A 248 -48.43 12.15 -1.51
N SER A 249 -47.70 11.93 -2.60
CA SER A 249 -47.88 12.64 -3.88
C SER A 249 -47.87 11.60 -5.00
N PRO A 250 -48.80 11.67 -5.98
CA PRO A 250 -48.97 10.61 -6.96
C PRO A 250 -47.78 10.56 -7.91
N ASP A 251 -46.89 9.60 -7.66
CA ASP A 251 -45.69 9.29 -8.44
C ASP A 251 -46.09 8.58 -9.73
N GLU A 252 -46.17 9.33 -10.84
CA GLU A 252 -46.16 8.75 -12.18
C GLU A 252 -44.72 8.30 -12.53
N GLY A 253 -44.41 7.07 -12.16
CA GLY A 253 -43.59 6.18 -12.99
C GLY A 253 -42.10 6.53 -13.14
N GLY A 254 -41.29 6.10 -12.17
CA GLY A 254 -40.03 5.37 -12.39
C GLY A 254 -38.99 6.02 -13.30
N ALA A 255 -38.23 6.99 -12.79
CA ALA A 255 -36.90 7.35 -13.26
C ALA A 255 -36.20 8.22 -12.20
N GLY A 256 -34.96 7.87 -11.81
CA GLY A 256 -34.17 8.71 -10.92
C GLY A 256 -34.11 10.17 -11.39
N ASP A 257 -34.18 11.11 -10.44
CA ASP A 257 -34.31 12.54 -10.69
C ASP A 257 -33.27 13.00 -11.74
N TYR A 258 -33.72 13.75 -12.75
CA TYR A 258 -32.84 14.34 -13.76
C TYR A 258 -32.42 15.74 -13.30
N VAL A 259 -31.23 16.16 -13.71
CA VAL A 259 -30.78 17.55 -13.52
C VAL A 259 -31.79 18.48 -14.20
N ARG A 260 -32.20 19.54 -13.51
CA ARG A 260 -33.23 20.48 -14.00
C ARG A 260 -32.62 21.81 -14.44
N ASP A 261 -33.18 22.37 -15.49
CA ASP A 261 -32.87 23.71 -15.96
C ASP A 261 -33.51 24.80 -15.08
N ARG A 262 -33.25 26.07 -15.40
CA ARG A 262 -33.80 27.22 -14.65
C ARG A 262 -35.33 27.30 -14.67
N ASN A 263 -35.98 26.65 -15.63
CA ASN A 263 -37.43 26.61 -15.79
C ASN A 263 -38.06 25.35 -15.15
N GLY A 264 -37.24 24.48 -14.55
CA GLY A 264 -37.67 23.24 -13.91
C GLY A 264 -37.83 22.04 -14.86
N ASN A 265 -37.49 22.18 -16.15
CA ASN A 265 -37.51 21.08 -17.12
C ASN A 265 -36.21 20.26 -17.03
N PRO A 266 -36.20 18.99 -17.47
CA PRO A 266 -34.95 18.23 -17.58
C PRO A 266 -33.92 18.98 -18.45
N GLY A 267 -32.73 19.19 -17.91
CA GLY A 267 -31.60 19.78 -18.61
C GLY A 267 -31.12 18.85 -19.73
N ILE A 268 -30.83 19.43 -20.89
CA ILE A 268 -30.32 18.73 -22.08
C ILE A 268 -28.93 19.26 -22.39
N SER A 269 -27.93 18.38 -22.32
CA SER A 269 -26.56 18.69 -22.76
C SER A 269 -26.32 18.18 -24.17
N LYS A 270 -25.52 18.91 -24.95
CA LYS A 270 -25.18 18.58 -26.34
C LYS A 270 -23.68 18.63 -26.54
N ILE A 271 -23.19 17.75 -27.41
CA ILE A 271 -21.79 17.78 -27.83
C ILE A 271 -21.47 19.06 -28.61
N ASP A 272 -20.33 19.70 -28.31
CA ASP A 272 -19.75 20.78 -29.10
C ASP A 272 -18.50 20.25 -29.84
N GLU A 273 -18.74 19.67 -31.01
CA GLU A 273 -17.68 19.18 -31.87
C GLU A 273 -16.73 20.28 -32.37
N SER A 274 -17.15 21.55 -32.38
CA SER A 274 -16.30 22.65 -32.86
C SER A 274 -15.17 22.90 -31.87
N ASN A 275 -15.50 22.91 -30.57
CA ASN A 275 -14.49 22.99 -29.51
C ASN A 275 -13.59 21.76 -29.52
N LEU A 276 -14.15 20.56 -29.64
CA LEU A 276 -13.35 19.32 -29.65
C LEU A 276 -12.36 19.27 -30.81
N LYS A 277 -12.80 19.67 -32.02
CA LYS A 277 -11.92 19.78 -33.20
C LYS A 277 -10.85 20.85 -33.02
N ARG A 278 -11.15 21.95 -32.31
CA ARG A 278 -10.15 22.96 -31.95
C ARG A 278 -9.09 22.39 -31.00
N ILE A 279 -9.48 21.68 -29.94
CA ILE A 279 -8.53 21.02 -29.02
C ILE A 279 -7.64 20.05 -29.79
N ALA A 280 -8.23 19.22 -30.66
CA ALA A 280 -7.50 18.26 -31.47
C ALA A 280 -6.47 18.96 -32.38
N SER A 281 -6.89 20.05 -33.04
CA SER A 281 -6.01 20.89 -33.86
C SER A 281 -4.90 21.55 -33.06
N ASP A 282 -5.19 22.07 -31.86
CA ASP A 282 -4.23 22.73 -30.99
C ASP A 282 -3.16 21.74 -30.52
N LEU A 283 -3.56 20.51 -30.18
CA LEU A 283 -2.66 19.43 -29.75
C LEU A 283 -1.94 18.73 -30.91
N GLY A 284 -2.38 18.95 -32.15
CA GLY A 284 -1.84 18.26 -33.33
C GLY A 284 -2.20 16.77 -33.38
N VAL A 285 -3.36 16.38 -32.85
CA VAL A 285 -3.86 15.00 -32.81
C VAL A 285 -5.21 14.85 -33.51
N ASP A 286 -5.62 13.62 -33.76
CA ASP A 286 -6.90 13.35 -34.43
C ASP A 286 -8.11 13.50 -33.49
N TYR A 287 -9.21 13.99 -34.05
CA TYR A 287 -10.52 14.01 -33.40
C TYR A 287 -11.35 12.80 -33.82
N HIS A 288 -11.96 12.14 -32.85
CA HIS A 288 -12.88 11.03 -33.06
C HIS A 288 -14.16 11.20 -32.25
N HIS A 289 -15.31 11.14 -32.93
CA HIS A 289 -16.61 11.09 -32.27
C HIS A 289 -16.90 9.67 -31.77
N ARG A 290 -17.37 9.55 -30.53
CA ARG A 290 -17.72 8.29 -29.86
C ARG A 290 -19.22 8.24 -29.64
N ASP A 291 -19.90 7.42 -30.45
CA ASP A 291 -21.35 7.15 -30.37
C ASP A 291 -21.67 5.79 -29.72
N GLY A 292 -20.66 5.13 -29.16
CA GLY A 292 -20.76 3.79 -28.58
C GLY A 292 -20.65 2.65 -29.58
N LYS A 293 -20.50 2.95 -30.88
CA LYS A 293 -20.26 1.93 -31.91
C LYS A 293 -18.76 1.76 -32.12
N GLY A 294 -18.37 0.49 -32.30
CA GLY A 294 -16.99 0.12 -32.55
C GLY A 294 -16.09 0.19 -31.30
N ALA A 295 -15.09 -0.67 -31.29
CA ALA A 295 -14.08 -0.69 -30.23
C ALA A 295 -13.10 0.46 -30.42
N ILE A 296 -12.68 1.11 -29.33
CA ILE A 296 -11.70 2.20 -29.39
C ILE A 296 -10.35 1.75 -29.98
N SER A 297 -10.00 0.48 -29.81
CA SER A 297 -8.80 -0.13 -30.40
C SER A 297 -8.79 -0.17 -31.93
N SER A 298 -9.96 -0.02 -32.58
CA SER A 298 -10.06 0.14 -34.03
C SER A 298 -9.83 1.57 -34.51
N ILE A 299 -9.89 2.53 -33.60
CA ILE A 299 -9.77 3.97 -33.89
C ILE A 299 -8.35 4.43 -33.60
N TYR A 300 -7.80 4.05 -32.44
CA TYR A 300 -6.45 4.38 -32.03
C TYR A 300 -5.67 3.10 -31.75
N THR A 301 -4.45 3.02 -32.29
CA THR A 301 -3.49 1.96 -32.03
C THR A 301 -2.22 2.55 -31.46
N ALA A 302 -1.86 2.15 -30.24
CA ALA A 302 -0.66 2.65 -29.58
C ALA A 302 0.61 2.28 -30.36
N PRO A 303 1.54 3.25 -30.56
CA PRO A 303 2.89 2.95 -30.99
C PRO A 303 3.61 2.04 -30.00
N LYS A 304 4.67 1.37 -30.45
CA LYS A 304 5.58 0.68 -29.54
C LYS A 304 6.56 1.69 -28.95
N TYR A 305 6.72 1.65 -27.64
CA TYR A 305 7.66 2.49 -26.91
C TYR A 305 8.87 1.68 -26.44
N ASP A 306 10.04 2.30 -26.48
CA ASP A 306 11.26 1.69 -25.99
C ASP A 306 11.20 1.47 -24.48
N GLN A 307 11.67 0.32 -24.02
CA GLN A 307 11.74 0.00 -22.61
C GLN A 307 13.10 0.39 -22.03
N ALA A 308 13.10 0.98 -20.84
CA ALA A 308 14.31 1.26 -20.09
C ALA A 308 14.24 0.61 -18.70
N LEU A 309 15.40 0.15 -18.23
CA LEU A 309 15.56 -0.26 -16.84
C LEU A 309 15.51 1.00 -15.97
N VAL A 310 14.44 1.12 -15.18
CA VAL A 310 14.27 2.19 -14.22
C VAL A 310 14.49 1.61 -12.82
N LYS A 311 15.42 2.22 -12.10
CA LYS A 311 15.70 1.86 -10.71
C LYS A 311 14.68 2.57 -9.83
N LYS A 312 13.71 1.82 -9.30
CA LYS A 312 12.71 2.36 -8.38
C LYS A 312 13.27 2.30 -6.96
N ASP A 313 13.33 3.45 -6.29
CA ASP A 313 13.68 3.51 -4.88
C ASP A 313 12.62 2.76 -4.08
N GLY A 314 13.01 1.60 -3.54
CA GLY A 314 12.18 0.79 -2.67
C GLY A 314 12.24 1.27 -1.23
N ARG A 315 11.56 0.54 -0.35
CA ARG A 315 11.60 0.84 1.09
C ARG A 315 13.01 0.61 1.63
N VAL A 316 13.42 1.47 2.57
CA VAL A 316 14.59 1.18 3.41
C VAL A 316 14.16 0.08 4.37
N THR A 317 14.58 -1.15 4.09
CA THR A 317 14.41 -2.27 5.00
C THR A 317 15.66 -2.40 5.85
N VAL A 318 15.54 -2.95 7.05
CA VAL A 318 16.68 -3.24 7.92
C VAL A 318 16.87 -4.74 7.93
N ASP A 319 17.98 -5.21 7.37
CA ASP A 319 18.37 -6.60 7.55
C ASP A 319 19.01 -6.76 8.91
N GLU A 320 18.40 -7.59 9.75
CA GLU A 320 18.82 -7.79 11.12
C GLU A 320 19.74 -9.00 11.26
N TYR A 321 20.80 -8.85 12.06
CA TYR A 321 21.84 -9.85 12.24
C TYR A 321 21.90 -10.37 13.68
N PHE A 322 20.77 -10.37 14.41
CA PHE A 322 20.69 -10.87 15.78
C PHE A 322 21.06 -12.36 15.91
N TRP A 323 20.98 -13.11 14.82
CA TRP A 323 21.33 -14.54 14.76
C TRP A 323 22.84 -14.78 14.89
N ILE A 324 23.69 -13.84 14.46
CA ILE A 324 25.16 -13.97 14.56
C ILE A 324 25.61 -14.12 16.03
N PRO A 325 25.27 -13.20 16.96
CA PRO A 325 25.60 -13.38 18.37
C PRO A 325 24.88 -14.58 18.99
N LEU A 326 23.69 -14.96 18.51
CA LEU A 326 22.96 -16.12 19.03
C LEU A 326 23.67 -17.45 18.71
N ILE A 327 24.33 -17.57 17.54
CA ILE A 327 25.18 -18.73 17.21
C ILE A 327 26.34 -18.85 18.21
N LEU A 328 26.96 -17.73 18.60
CA LEU A 328 28.05 -17.75 19.57
C LEU A 328 27.58 -18.22 20.96
N VAL A 329 26.40 -17.79 21.39
CA VAL A 329 25.78 -18.26 22.64
C VAL A 329 25.45 -19.75 22.56
N PHE A 330 24.88 -20.20 21.43
CA PHE A 330 24.55 -21.60 21.24
C PHE A 330 25.79 -22.50 21.26
N ALA A 331 26.87 -22.09 20.59
CA ALA A 331 28.15 -22.78 20.63
C ALA A 331 28.73 -22.84 22.05
N TRP A 332 28.63 -21.74 22.81
CA TRP A 332 29.06 -21.70 24.21
C TRP A 332 28.29 -22.69 25.09
N ILE A 333 26.96 -22.69 25.00
CA ILE A 333 26.09 -23.60 25.75
C ILE A 333 26.38 -25.06 25.38
N ALA A 334 26.62 -25.36 24.10
CA ALA A 334 26.97 -26.71 23.65
C ALA A 334 28.29 -27.19 24.29
N VAL A 335 29.29 -26.31 24.40
CA VAL A 335 30.56 -26.62 25.08
C VAL A 335 30.33 -26.92 26.56
N GLU A 336 29.57 -26.08 27.27
CA GLU A 336 29.23 -26.32 28.68
C GLU A 336 28.45 -27.62 28.88
N PHE A 337 27.52 -27.93 27.97
CA PHE A 337 26.76 -29.17 28.00
C PHE A 337 27.67 -30.39 27.89
N VAL A 338 28.65 -30.38 26.98
CA VAL A 338 29.63 -31.47 26.84
C VAL A 338 30.44 -31.65 28.13
N PHE A 339 30.92 -30.55 28.73
CA PHE A 339 31.67 -30.62 29.99
C PHE A 339 30.81 -31.14 31.15
N GLY A 340 29.58 -30.64 31.28
CA GLY A 340 28.63 -31.09 32.31
C GLY A 340 28.24 -32.55 32.14
N PHE A 341 27.98 -32.99 30.92
CA PHE A 341 27.63 -34.37 30.59
C PHE A 341 28.76 -35.34 30.90
N ARG A 342 30.01 -34.97 30.58
CA ARG A 342 31.20 -35.77 30.93
C ARG A 342 31.33 -35.95 32.45
N GLU A 343 31.09 -34.90 33.22
CA GLU A 343 31.19 -34.97 34.68
C GLU A 343 30.03 -35.77 35.30
N TYR A 344 28.82 -35.65 34.74
CA TYR A 344 27.69 -36.49 35.12
C TYR A 344 27.97 -37.98 34.90
N LEU A 345 28.55 -38.33 33.75
CA LEU A 345 28.96 -39.71 33.47
C LEU A 345 30.03 -40.21 34.45
N ARG A 346 31.00 -39.37 34.83
CA ARG A 346 32.00 -39.70 35.86
C ARG A 346 31.37 -39.97 37.21
N LEU A 347 30.43 -39.14 37.66
CA LEU A 347 29.76 -39.31 38.95
C LEU A 347 28.88 -40.55 38.97
N LYS A 348 28.18 -40.87 37.86
CA LYS A 348 27.43 -42.11 37.71
C LYS A 348 28.30 -43.38 37.79
N ALA A 349 29.57 -43.29 37.40
CA ALA A 349 30.49 -44.42 37.47
C ALA A 349 30.98 -44.74 38.90
N ILE A 350 30.74 -43.85 39.88
CA ILE A 350 31.13 -44.07 41.27
C ILE A 350 30.01 -44.85 41.98
N THR A 351 30.22 -46.16 42.17
CA THR A 351 29.31 -47.01 42.95
C THR A 351 29.60 -46.83 44.45
N PRO A 352 28.58 -46.60 45.32
CA PRO A 352 28.84 -46.48 46.76
C PRO A 352 29.32 -47.80 47.35
N ARG A 353 30.47 -47.80 48.04
CA ARG A 353 30.97 -48.95 48.82
C ARG A 353 30.04 -49.19 50.02
N ARG A 354 29.40 -50.38 50.09
CA ARG A 354 28.67 -50.85 51.29
C ARG A 354 29.62 -50.91 52.50
N PRO A 355 29.22 -50.47 53.71
CA PRO A 355 30.01 -50.67 54.92
C PRO A 355 30.10 -52.17 55.25
N ARG A 356 31.30 -52.65 55.54
CA ARG A 356 31.56 -54.03 55.98
C ARG A 356 30.85 -54.28 57.32
N ARG A 357 29.85 -55.16 57.32
CA ARG A 357 29.17 -55.66 58.54
C ARG A 357 30.18 -56.52 59.31
N GLY A 358 30.38 -56.22 60.59
CA GLY A 358 31.31 -56.94 61.49
C GLY A 358 31.01 -58.44 61.59
N GLY A 359 32.07 -59.23 61.74
CA GLY A 359 32.02 -60.69 61.87
C GLY A 359 31.38 -61.19 63.17
N PRO A 360 31.05 -62.49 63.26
CA PRO A 360 30.24 -63.06 64.34
C PRO A 360 31.01 -63.23 65.66
N PRO A 361 30.34 -63.15 66.83
CA PRO A 361 30.97 -63.29 68.15
C PRO A 361 31.20 -64.77 68.51
N GLY A 362 32.38 -65.09 69.05
CA GLY A 362 32.72 -66.40 69.62
C GLY A 362 32.21 -66.57 71.06
N PRO A 363 31.96 -67.80 71.55
CA PRO A 363 31.42 -68.03 72.89
C PRO A 363 32.51 -68.33 73.93
N GLY A 364 32.35 -67.78 75.14
CA GLY A 364 32.96 -68.32 76.38
C GLY A 364 33.98 -67.43 77.08
N GLY A 365 33.66 -67.01 78.32
CA GLY A 365 34.61 -66.44 79.28
C GLY A 365 34.01 -65.35 80.17
N VAL A 366 33.56 -65.73 81.36
CA VAL A 366 33.09 -64.83 82.46
C VAL A 366 34.29 -64.50 83.40
N PRO A 367 34.15 -63.68 84.45
CA PRO A 367 34.40 -62.23 84.53
C PRO A 367 35.59 -61.86 85.45
N HIS A 368 35.99 -60.58 85.50
CA HIS A 368 36.65 -60.04 86.70
C HIS A 368 36.20 -58.61 87.03
N GLN A 369 35.95 -58.42 88.32
CA GLN A 369 35.42 -57.27 89.05
C GLN A 369 36.33 -56.01 89.09
N PRO A 370 35.82 -54.86 89.60
CA PRO A 370 36.28 -53.51 89.29
C PRO A 370 37.31 -52.93 90.27
N GLY A 371 37.98 -51.85 89.85
CA GLY A 371 38.78 -50.95 90.70
C GLY A 371 38.34 -49.49 90.53
N PRO A 372 38.15 -48.71 91.61
CA PRO A 372 37.57 -47.37 91.57
C PRO A 372 38.64 -46.27 91.56
N GLY A 373 38.25 -45.05 91.16
CA GLY A 373 39.05 -43.85 91.39
C GLY A 373 38.71 -42.75 90.41
N GLN A 374 37.83 -41.83 90.81
CA GLN A 374 38.21 -40.47 91.26
C GLN A 374 38.54 -39.56 90.07
N SER A 375 37.58 -38.73 89.65
CA SER A 375 37.28 -37.39 90.19
C SER A 375 38.16 -36.31 89.58
N GLY A 376 37.53 -35.32 88.96
CA GLY A 376 38.20 -34.05 88.64
C GLY A 376 37.77 -33.42 87.31
N ALA A 377 36.59 -32.79 87.30
CA ALA A 377 36.37 -31.57 86.51
C ALA A 377 37.11 -30.39 87.22
N PRO A 378 36.97 -29.11 86.84
CA PRO A 378 36.44 -28.46 85.62
C PRO A 378 37.49 -27.47 85.02
N ARG A 379 37.30 -26.81 83.89
CA ARG A 379 36.40 -25.67 83.63
C ARG A 379 36.46 -25.32 82.15
#